data_AF-A0A402SXV4-F1
#
_entry.id   AF-A0A402SXV4-F1
#
_cell.length_a   1.000
_cell.length_b   1.000
_cell.length_c   1.000
_cell.angle_alpha   90.00
_cell.angle_beta   90.00
_cell.angle_gamma   90.00
#
_symmetry.space_group_name_H-M   'P 1'
#
loop_
_entity.id
_entity.type
_entity.pdbx_description
1 polymer ?
#
loop_
_entity_poly.entity_id
_entity_poly.type
_entity_poly.pdbx_seq_one_letter_code
_entity_poly.pdbx_strand_id
1 'polypeptide(L)'
;PLSGDITLWAADVKAISADTVGEITDNGTMASANTPGWWRVAVSNPDTVADFPTWPDGSKLYGYGYLFVEKFGNTWFQHYYAHKGANAKRQDWGSVPNTSRPWIIDYNTENKPSAG
;
A
#
# COMPACT_ATOMS: atom_id res chain seq x y z
N PRO A 1 32.13 7.02 33.11
CA PRO A 1 30.75 7.45 32.78
C PRO A 1 30.61 7.65 31.26
N LEU A 2 29.74 6.87 30.61
CA LEU A 2 29.42 7.10 29.20
C LEU A 2 28.48 8.32 29.17
N SER A 3 29.04 9.50 28.92
CA SER A 3 28.31 10.74 28.74
C SER A 3 28.53 11.19 27.30
N GLY A 4 27.49 11.06 26.50
CA GLY A 4 27.43 11.51 25.12
C GLY A 4 25.99 11.33 24.62
N ASP A 5 25.54 12.27 23.79
CA ASP A 5 24.22 12.18 23.18
C ASP A 5 24.18 10.99 22.21
N ILE A 6 23.11 10.19 22.30
CA ILE A 6 22.86 9.10 21.37
C ILE A 6 21.91 9.63 20.29
N THR A 7 22.37 9.66 19.05
CA THR A 7 21.50 9.87 17.88
C THR A 7 20.96 8.52 17.44
N LEU A 8 19.64 8.36 17.39
CA LEU A 8 18.95 7.17 16.88
C LEU A 8 18.17 7.54 15.61
N TRP A 9 18.25 6.69 14.59
CA TRP A 9 17.39 6.72 13.42
C TRP A 9 16.20 5.77 13.60
N ALA A 10 15.11 5.98 12.84
CA ALA A 10 13.96 5.08 12.87
C ALA A 10 14.37 3.62 12.60
N ALA A 11 15.32 3.41 11.68
CA ALA A 11 15.86 2.10 11.37
C ALA A 11 16.55 1.41 12.57
N ASP A 12 17.23 2.16 13.44
CA ASP A 12 18.00 1.61 14.58
C ASP A 12 17.09 0.96 15.63
N VAL A 13 15.83 1.42 15.70
CA VAL A 13 14.80 0.91 16.60
C VAL A 13 13.69 0.16 15.86
N LYS A 14 13.87 -0.13 14.56
CA LYS A 14 12.86 -0.75 13.69
C LYS A 14 11.52 -0.01 13.68
N ALA A 15 11.55 1.30 13.90
CA ALA A 15 10.40 2.17 13.72
C ALA A 15 10.08 2.33 12.23
N ILE A 16 8.83 2.70 11.94
CA ILE A 16 8.40 3.03 10.58
C ILE A 16 9.14 4.29 10.13
N SER A 17 9.80 4.22 8.97
CA SER A 17 10.51 5.36 8.38
C SER A 17 9.53 6.50 8.03
N ALA A 18 10.00 7.74 8.19
CA ALA A 18 9.30 8.91 7.67
C ALA A 18 9.39 9.01 6.14
N ASP A 19 10.42 8.38 5.55
CA ASP A 19 10.62 8.32 4.11
C ASP A 19 9.93 7.11 3.49
N THR A 20 9.56 7.22 2.22
CA THR A 20 9.02 6.09 1.47
C THR A 20 10.10 5.05 1.21
N VAL A 21 9.77 3.79 1.47
CA VAL A 21 10.62 2.60 1.28
C VAL A 21 10.93 2.35 -0.19
N GLY A 22 10.03 2.75 -1.07
CA GLY A 22 10.21 2.63 -2.51
C GLY A 22 9.07 3.28 -3.29
N GLU A 23 9.12 3.13 -4.61
CA GLU A 23 8.15 3.72 -5.54
C GLU A 23 7.59 2.64 -6.49
N ILE A 24 6.27 2.67 -6.70
CA ILE A 24 5.55 1.89 -7.70
C ILE A 24 5.22 2.81 -8.87
N THR A 25 5.61 2.42 -10.06
CA THR A 25 5.39 3.15 -11.33
C THR A 25 4.72 2.24 -12.36
N ASP A 26 4.46 2.77 -13.56
CA ASP A 26 3.85 2.03 -14.66
C ASP A 26 4.58 0.71 -14.96
N ASN A 27 3.84 -0.32 -15.34
CA ASN A 27 4.32 -1.70 -15.57
C ASN A 27 4.90 -2.41 -14.34
N GLY A 28 4.86 -1.79 -13.16
CA GLY A 28 5.16 -2.43 -11.88
C GLY A 28 4.03 -3.32 -11.38
N THR A 29 4.10 -3.69 -10.09
CA THR A 29 2.99 -4.35 -9.38
C THR A 29 2.83 -3.75 -7.99
N MET A 30 1.63 -3.75 -7.45
CA MET A 30 1.41 -3.40 -6.04
C MET A 30 2.03 -4.46 -5.13
N ALA A 31 2.05 -5.73 -5.54
CA ALA A 31 2.66 -6.83 -4.80
C ALA A 31 4.20 -6.75 -4.69
N SER A 32 4.87 -5.98 -5.56
CA SER A 32 6.33 -5.79 -5.44
C SER A 32 6.74 -5.03 -4.17
N ALA A 33 5.81 -4.27 -3.57
CA ALA A 33 6.02 -3.62 -2.28
C ALA A 33 6.00 -4.66 -1.14
N ASN A 34 7.11 -5.38 -0.99
CA ASN A 34 7.27 -6.55 -0.12
C ASN A 34 8.01 -6.26 1.20
N THR A 35 8.37 -5.00 1.43
CA THR A 35 9.01 -4.47 2.63
C THR A 35 8.02 -3.60 3.41
N PRO A 36 7.90 -3.77 4.74
CA PRO A 36 7.03 -2.95 5.57
C PRO A 36 7.36 -1.45 5.48
N GLY A 37 6.33 -0.61 5.52
CA GLY A 37 6.43 0.84 5.52
C GLY A 37 5.62 1.50 4.40
N TRP A 38 5.88 2.79 4.18
CA TRP A 38 5.20 3.60 3.18
C TRP A 38 5.87 3.48 1.82
N TRP A 39 5.10 3.28 0.77
CA TRP A 39 5.55 3.27 -0.61
C TRP A 39 4.87 4.41 -1.37
N ARG A 40 5.63 5.14 -2.17
CA ARG A 40 5.06 6.10 -3.11
C ARG A 40 4.42 5.35 -4.27
N VAL A 41 3.22 5.73 -4.66
CA VAL A 41 2.58 5.21 -5.87
C VAL A 41 2.48 6.35 -6.86
N ALA A 42 3.21 6.23 -7.96
CA ALA A 42 3.31 7.22 -9.03
C ALA A 42 3.02 6.57 -10.38
N VAL A 43 1.84 5.95 -10.48
CA VAL A 43 1.38 5.24 -11.67
C VAL A 43 0.59 6.21 -12.54
N SER A 44 1.13 6.53 -13.72
CA SER A 44 0.50 7.44 -14.66
C SER A 44 -0.61 6.76 -15.46
N ASN A 45 -0.47 5.46 -15.71
CA ASN A 45 -1.48 4.62 -16.35
C ASN A 45 -1.75 3.37 -15.50
N PRO A 46 -2.80 3.38 -14.65
CA PRO A 46 -3.17 2.27 -13.79
C PRO A 46 -3.42 0.93 -14.51
N ASP A 47 -3.79 0.95 -15.78
CA ASP A 47 -4.02 -0.27 -16.57
C ASP A 47 -2.74 -1.05 -16.84
N THR A 48 -1.57 -0.40 -16.72
CA THR A 48 -0.26 -1.08 -16.85
C THR A 48 0.15 -1.87 -15.61
N VAL A 49 -0.55 -1.68 -14.48
CA VAL A 49 -0.26 -2.36 -13.22
C VAL A 49 -1.32 -3.43 -13.00
N ALA A 50 -0.98 -4.67 -13.30
CA ALA A 50 -1.95 -5.77 -13.39
C ALA A 50 -2.77 -5.98 -12.11
N ASP A 51 -2.14 -5.81 -10.94
CA ASP A 51 -2.76 -6.00 -9.63
C ASP A 51 -3.17 -4.68 -8.95
N PHE A 52 -3.38 -3.62 -9.73
CA PHE A 52 -3.86 -2.33 -9.22
C PHE A 52 -5.32 -2.43 -8.71
N PRO A 53 -5.68 -1.72 -7.62
CA PRO A 53 -7.06 -1.64 -7.13
C PRO A 53 -8.06 -1.27 -8.22
N THR A 54 -9.18 -2.00 -8.27
CA THR A 54 -10.20 -1.90 -9.32
C THR A 54 -11.57 -1.75 -8.69
N TRP A 55 -12.30 -0.71 -9.07
CA TRP A 55 -13.69 -0.48 -8.70
C TRP A 55 -14.57 -1.68 -9.10
N PRO A 56 -15.76 -1.84 -8.47
CA PRO A 56 -16.70 -2.90 -8.84
C PRO A 56 -17.11 -2.90 -10.32
N ASP A 57 -17.06 -1.75 -11.00
CA ASP A 57 -17.37 -1.61 -12.42
C ASP A 57 -16.20 -1.99 -13.36
N GLY A 58 -15.05 -2.37 -12.81
CA GLY A 58 -13.85 -2.76 -13.56
C GLY A 58 -12.87 -1.62 -13.84
N SER A 59 -13.20 -0.37 -13.52
CA SER A 59 -12.29 0.76 -13.69
C SER A 59 -11.22 0.80 -12.58
N LYS A 60 -10.00 1.23 -12.90
CA LYS A 60 -8.92 1.34 -11.90
C LYS A 60 -9.08 2.58 -11.02
N LEU A 61 -8.62 2.48 -9.78
CA LEU A 61 -8.50 3.66 -8.91
C LEU A 61 -7.48 4.65 -9.48
N TYR A 62 -7.54 5.90 -9.03
CA TYR A 62 -6.56 6.93 -9.40
C TYR A 62 -5.13 6.48 -9.06
N GLY A 63 -4.19 6.63 -10.00
CA GLY A 63 -2.87 6.01 -9.97
C GLY A 63 -1.81 6.64 -9.06
N TYR A 64 -2.05 7.83 -8.52
CA TYR A 64 -1.11 8.49 -7.60
C TYR A 64 -1.60 8.38 -6.16
N GLY A 65 -0.69 8.14 -5.22
CA GLY A 65 -1.01 8.02 -3.81
C GLY A 65 0.12 7.40 -2.98
N TYR A 66 -0.27 6.76 -1.89
CA TYR A 66 0.64 6.00 -1.02
C TYR A 66 0.11 4.60 -0.76
N LEU A 67 1.03 3.64 -0.65
CA LEU A 67 0.73 2.29 -0.24
C LEU A 67 1.41 2.03 1.10
N PHE A 68 0.63 1.71 2.12
CA PHE A 68 1.15 1.21 3.38
C PHE A 68 1.23 -0.31 3.33
N VAL A 69 2.38 -0.85 3.72
CA VAL A 69 2.63 -2.29 3.78
C VAL A 69 2.98 -2.68 5.19
N GLU A 70 2.30 -3.70 5.71
CA GLU A 70 2.66 -4.35 6.96
C GLU A 70 2.92 -5.84 6.75
N LYS A 71 3.77 -6.37 7.61
CA LYS A 71 4.21 -7.75 7.53
C LYS A 71 4.52 -8.26 8.92
N PHE A 72 3.79 -9.27 9.35
CA PHE A 72 3.90 -9.85 10.69
C PHE A 72 3.86 -11.37 10.60
N GLY A 73 5.00 -12.01 10.88
CA GLY A 73 5.16 -13.45 10.70
C GLY A 73 4.76 -13.90 9.29
N ASN A 74 3.78 -14.79 9.22
CA ASN A 74 3.22 -15.31 7.97
C ASN A 74 1.95 -14.55 7.54
N THR A 75 1.90 -13.25 7.80
CA THR A 75 0.78 -12.39 7.39
C THR A 75 1.34 -11.15 6.72
N TRP A 76 0.64 -10.67 5.70
CA TRP A 76 0.90 -9.38 5.09
C TRP A 76 -0.39 -8.60 4.89
N PHE A 77 -0.27 -7.28 4.91
CA PHE A 77 -1.35 -6.33 4.70
C PHE A 77 -0.87 -5.21 3.78
N GLN A 78 -1.74 -4.80 2.86
CA GLN A 78 -1.53 -3.67 1.97
C GLN A 78 -2.73 -2.73 2.03
N HIS A 79 -2.48 -1.44 2.22
CA HIS A 79 -3.48 -0.39 2.25
C HIS A 79 -3.09 0.75 1.31
N TYR A 80 -3.82 0.86 0.22
CA TYR A 80 -3.63 1.92 -0.76
C TYR A 80 -4.51 3.13 -0.41
N TYR A 81 -3.86 4.29 -0.30
CA TYR A 81 -4.45 5.61 -0.14
C TYR A 81 -4.29 6.36 -1.45
N ALA A 82 -5.33 6.37 -2.29
CA ALA A 82 -5.30 7.16 -3.51
C ALA A 82 -5.29 8.65 -3.15
N HIS A 83 -4.52 9.44 -3.90
CA HIS A 83 -4.44 10.90 -3.73
C HIS A 83 -5.81 11.60 -3.84
N LYS A 84 -6.78 10.98 -4.54
CA LYS A 84 -8.17 11.46 -4.63
C LYS A 84 -9.11 10.94 -3.52
N GLY A 85 -8.57 10.30 -2.48
CA GLY A 85 -9.31 9.93 -1.28
C GLY A 85 -9.93 8.51 -1.27
N ALA A 86 -9.88 7.77 -2.38
CA ALA A 86 -10.28 6.36 -2.39
C ALA A 86 -9.27 5.49 -1.63
N ASN A 87 -9.76 4.56 -0.81
CA ASN A 87 -8.93 3.66 -0.03
C ASN A 87 -9.23 2.21 -0.42
N ALA A 88 -8.19 1.41 -0.63
CA ALA A 88 -8.32 0.00 -0.95
C ALA A 88 -7.39 -0.84 -0.08
N LYS A 89 -7.86 -1.98 0.41
CA LYS A 89 -7.09 -2.87 1.27
C LYS A 89 -7.14 -4.32 0.81
N ARG A 90 -6.05 -5.06 1.03
CA ARG A 90 -6.00 -6.52 0.89
C ARG A 90 -4.99 -7.10 1.87
N GLN A 91 -5.20 -8.35 2.28
CA GLN A 91 -4.32 -9.07 3.20
C GLN A 91 -4.43 -10.56 2.98
N ASP A 92 -3.38 -11.31 3.30
CA ASP A 92 -3.42 -12.76 3.30
C ASP A 92 -2.46 -13.36 4.34
N TRP A 93 -2.67 -14.65 4.65
CA TRP A 93 -1.82 -15.45 5.55
C TRP A 93 -0.56 -15.98 4.83
N GLY A 94 0.11 -15.10 4.06
CA GLY A 94 1.32 -15.40 3.32
C GLY A 94 2.57 -14.70 3.88
N SER A 95 3.74 -15.16 3.47
CA SER A 95 5.03 -14.56 3.85
C SER A 95 5.45 -13.39 2.95
N VAL A 96 4.75 -13.11 1.86
CA VAL A 96 4.96 -11.96 0.97
C VAL A 96 3.64 -11.52 0.33
N PRO A 97 3.48 -10.21 0.04
CA PRO A 97 2.37 -9.72 -0.75
C PRO A 97 2.24 -10.45 -2.08
N ASN A 98 0.99 -10.76 -2.42
CA ASN A 98 0.64 -11.46 -3.65
C ASN A 98 -0.81 -11.11 -4.05
N THR A 99 -1.31 -11.71 -5.12
CA THR A 99 -2.61 -11.39 -5.71
C THR A 99 -3.70 -12.42 -5.41
N SER A 100 -3.49 -13.34 -4.45
CA SER A 100 -4.47 -14.37 -4.07
C SER A 100 -5.77 -13.76 -3.51
N ARG A 101 -5.68 -12.56 -2.94
CA ARG A 101 -6.79 -11.82 -2.36
C ARG A 101 -7.06 -10.56 -3.17
N PRO A 102 -8.34 -10.33 -3.56
CA PRO A 102 -8.71 -9.12 -4.27
C PRO A 102 -8.59 -7.90 -3.35
N TRP A 103 -8.53 -6.72 -3.96
CA TRP A 103 -8.69 -5.46 -3.24
C TRP A 103 -10.13 -5.29 -2.79
N ILE A 104 -10.30 -4.87 -1.54
CA ILE A 104 -11.56 -4.39 -0.99
C ILE A 104 -11.48 -2.87 -0.94
N ILE A 105 -12.42 -2.19 -1.60
CA ILE A 105 -12.46 -0.74 -1.66
C ILE A 105 -13.50 -0.22 -0.68
N ASP A 106 -13.10 0.75 0.14
CA ASP A 106 -13.98 1.35 1.13
C ASP A 106 -15.13 2.13 0.47
N TYR A 107 -16.26 2.22 1.16
CA TYR A 107 -17.34 3.09 0.73
C TYR A 107 -16.91 4.55 0.85
N ASN A 108 -17.27 5.34 -0.16
CA ASN A 108 -17.04 6.78 -0.21
C ASN A 108 -18.08 7.45 -1.14
N THR A 109 -17.83 8.70 -1.53
CA THR A 109 -18.76 9.44 -2.40
C THR A 109 -18.89 8.85 -3.81
N GLU A 110 -17.88 8.16 -4.33
CA GLU A 110 -17.88 7.51 -5.64
C GLU A 110 -18.40 6.06 -5.55
N ASN A 111 -18.06 5.35 -4.47
CA ASN A 111 -18.51 4.00 -4.16
C ASN A 111 -19.47 4.03 -2.97
N LYS A 112 -20.75 4.27 -3.26
CA LYS A 112 -21.79 4.36 -2.23
C LYS A 112 -22.32 2.97 -1.89
N PRO A 113 -22.69 2.71 -0.62
CA PRO A 113 -23.47 1.52 -0.30
C PRO A 113 -24.82 1.61 -1.02
N SER A 114 -25.25 0.51 -1.63
CA SER A 114 -26.62 0.37 -2.10
C SER A 114 -27.52 0.05 -0.90
N ALA A 115 -28.69 0.70 -0.81
CA ALA A 115 -29.73 0.23 0.10
C ALA A 115 -30.16 -1.18 -0.34
N GLY A 116 -30.20 -2.12 0.61
CA GLY A 116 -30.72 -3.47 0.40
C GLY A 116 -32.24 -3.53 0.45
#